data_AF-A0A934FXI3-F1
#
_entry.id   AF-A0A934FXI3-F1
#
_cell.length_a   1.000
_cell.length_b   1.000
_cell.length_c   1.000
_cell.angle_alpha   90.00
_cell.angle_beta   90.00
_cell.angle_gamma   90.00
#
_symmetry.space_group_name_H-M   'P 1'
#
loop_
_entity.id
_entity.type
_entity.pdbx_description
1 polymer ?
#
loop_
_entity_poly.entity_id
_entity_poly.type
_entity_poly.pdbx_seq_one_letter_code
_entity_poly.pdbx_strand_id
1 'polypeptide(L)' 'MDSDIDTAGFGRDAGGSRRGFGRARVLLREPERCGQCNKVFLGLYPIRTCAEHEGLDEI' A
#
# COMPACT_ATOMS: atom_id res chain seq x y z
N MET A 1 8.81 -3.89 39.46
CA MET A 1 8.42 -2.60 38.86
C MET A 1 9.68 -2.04 38.24
N ASP A 2 9.84 -2.25 36.94
CA ASP A 2 10.84 -1.55 36.14
C ASP A 2 10.15 -1.23 34.82
N SER A 3 9.95 0.06 34.62
CA SER A 3 9.22 0.68 33.52
C SER A 3 10.20 1.53 32.73
N ASP A 4 10.39 1.25 31.44
CA ASP A 4 11.02 2.13 30.42
C ASP A 4 10.47 1.64 29.06
N ILE A 5 9.56 2.30 28.34
CA ILE A 5 9.65 3.56 27.54
C ILE A 5 10.78 3.47 26.49
N ASP A 6 10.66 3.74 25.18
CA ASP A 6 9.66 4.40 24.33
C ASP A 6 10.02 4.14 22.84
N THR A 7 9.11 4.51 21.94
CA THR A 7 9.38 5.10 20.61
C THR A 7 9.56 4.23 19.36
N ALA A 8 8.58 4.43 18.48
CA ALA A 8 8.52 4.20 17.04
C ALA A 8 9.84 4.20 16.26
N GLY A 9 9.95 3.24 15.34
CA GLY A 9 11.00 3.18 14.32
C GLY A 9 10.51 2.50 13.05
N PHE A 10 9.44 3.01 12.42
CA PHE A 10 9.12 2.66 11.04
C PHE A 10 10.05 3.45 10.10
N GLY A 11 11.02 2.75 9.50
CA GLY A 11 11.72 3.20 8.31
C GLY A 11 13.24 3.17 8.41
N ARG A 12 13.87 2.32 7.59
CA ARG A 12 15.03 2.65 6.74
C ARG A 12 15.58 1.42 6.00
N ASP A 13 15.11 1.28 4.77
CA ASP A 13 15.86 1.14 3.51
C ASP A 13 17.07 0.20 3.35
N ALA A 14 17.04 -0.43 2.17
CA ALA A 14 18.16 -0.67 1.25
C ALA A 14 19.12 -1.85 1.52
N GLY A 15 18.95 -2.91 0.72
CA GLY A 15 20.01 -3.90 0.52
C GLY A 15 19.57 -5.13 -0.26
N GLY A 16 19.39 -5.01 -1.57
CA GLY A 16 18.98 -6.16 -2.38
C GLY A 16 19.18 -6.01 -3.88
N SER A 17 20.40 -5.68 -4.31
CA SER A 17 20.80 -5.81 -5.72
C SER A 17 20.86 -7.29 -6.09
N ARG A 18 19.81 -7.81 -6.74
CA ARG A 18 19.88 -9.10 -7.44
C ARG A 18 19.56 -8.89 -8.91
N ARG A 19 20.64 -9.04 -9.69
CA ARG A 19 20.71 -9.06 -11.15
C ARG A 19 19.77 -10.13 -11.70
N GLY A 20 18.90 -9.75 -12.62
CA GLY A 20 18.06 -10.64 -13.41
C GLY A 20 17.42 -9.84 -14.53
N PHE A 21 17.87 -10.04 -15.77
CA PHE A 21 17.30 -9.39 -16.93
C PHE A 21 15.85 -9.84 -17.15
N GLY A 22 14.93 -8.89 -17.36
CA GLY A 22 13.90 -9.07 -18.40
C GLY A 22 12.44 -9.27 -18.02
N ARG A 23 11.99 -9.04 -16.77
CA ARG A 23 10.58 -8.68 -16.55
C ARG A 23 10.55 -7.22 -16.17
N ALA A 24 10.06 -6.37 -17.06
CA ALA A 24 9.75 -4.99 -16.73
C ALA A 24 8.90 -5.03 -15.45
N ARG A 25 9.48 -4.62 -14.32
CA ARG A 25 8.72 -4.51 -13.08
C ARG A 25 7.81 -3.31 -13.30
N VAL A 26 6.58 -3.57 -13.75
CA VAL A 26 5.55 -2.55 -13.78
C VAL A 26 5.38 -2.14 -12.32
N LEU A 27 5.65 -0.87 -12.02
CA LEU A 27 5.33 -0.29 -10.73
C LEU A 27 3.81 -0.18 -10.67
N LEU A 28 3.16 -1.28 -10.30
CA LEU A 28 1.75 -1.25 -9.93
C LEU A 28 1.65 -0.47 -8.64
N ARG A 29 0.68 0.43 -8.59
CA ARG A 29 0.34 1.11 -7.36
C ARG A 29 -0.17 0.11 -6.34
N GLU A 30 0.03 0.40 -5.06
CA GLU A 30 -0.56 -0.39 -3.99
C GLU A 30 -2.10 -0.31 -4.05
N PRO A 31 -2.79 -1.43 -3.83
CA PRO A 31 -4.24 -1.44 -3.77
C PRO A 31 -4.74 -0.71 -2.52
N GLU A 32 -5.84 0.02 -2.67
CA GLU A 32 -6.45 0.86 -1.65
C GLU A 32 -7.73 0.20 -1.14
N ARG A 33 -8.06 0.41 0.14
CA ARG A 33 -9.27 -0.14 0.76
C ARG A 33 -10.28 0.96 1.01
N CYS A 34 -11.50 0.81 0.50
CA CYS A 34 -12.56 1.78 0.72
C CYS A 34 -12.94 1.83 2.20
N GLY A 35 -12.97 3.03 2.78
CA GLY A 35 -13.32 3.24 4.19
C GLY A 35 -14.79 2.96 4.54
N GLN A 36 -15.69 2.89 3.56
CA GLN A 36 -17.13 2.65 3.79
C GLN A 36 -17.50 1.18 3.59
N CYS A 37 -17.14 0.59 2.45
CA CYS A 37 -17.53 -0.79 2.10
C CYS A 37 -16.43 -1.82 2.38
N ASN A 38 -15.22 -1.41 2.78
CA ASN A 38 -14.05 -2.25 3.06
C ASN A 38 -13.55 -3.13 1.90
N LYS A 39 -14.05 -2.90 0.69
CA LYS A 39 -13.58 -3.54 -0.54
C LYS A 39 -12.26 -2.93 -1.02
N VAL A 40 -11.53 -3.71 -1.82
CA VAL A 40 -10.19 -3.36 -2.28
C VAL A 40 -10.23 -2.98 -3.76
N PHE A 41 -9.57 -1.87 -4.11
CA PHE A 41 -9.60 -1.29 -5.45
C PHE A 41 -8.22 -0.77 -5.86
N LEU A 42 -7.98 -0.73 -7.16
CA LEU A 42 -6.83 -0.04 -7.75
C LEU A 42 -7.25 1.38 -8.18
N GLY A 43 -6.94 2.38 -7.36
CA GLY A 43 -7.26 3.78 -7.62
C GLY A 43 -6.04 4.62 -7.98
N LEU A 44 -6.22 5.61 -8.88
CA LEU A 44 -5.19 6.65 -9.10
C LEU A 44 -5.12 7.68 -7.96
N TYR A 45 -6.10 7.66 -7.05
CA TYR A 45 -6.15 8.51 -5.86
C TYR A 45 -6.62 7.66 -4.67
N PRO A 46 -6.34 8.08 -3.43
CA PRO A 46 -6.82 7.38 -2.25
C PRO A 46 -8.34 7.27 -2.24
N ILE A 47 -8.87 6.10 -1.87
CA ILE A 47 -10.31 5.81 -1.87
C ILE A 47 -10.79 5.76 -0.42
N ARG A 48 -11.63 6.72 -0.02
CA ARG A 48 -12.18 6.85 1.33
C ARG A 48 -13.67 6.52 1.38
N THR A 49 -14.39 6.74 0.28
CA THR A 49 -15.84 6.64 0.16
C THR A 49 -16.26 5.83 -1.05
N CYS A 50 -17.51 5.35 -1.08
CA CYS A 50 -18.02 4.54 -2.18
C CYS A 50 -18.10 5.29 -3.52
N ALA A 51 -18.30 6.61 -3.49
CA ALA A 51 -18.36 7.43 -4.70
C ALA A 51 -17.01 7.50 -5.44
N GLU A 52 -15.89 7.36 -4.72
CA GLU A 52 -14.54 7.47 -5.29
C GLU A 52 -14.09 6.21 -6.05
N HIS A 53 -14.74 5.08 -5.80
CA HIS A 53 -14.50 3.82 -6.52
C HIS A 53 -15.69 3.39 -7.37
N GLU A 54 -16.65 4.28 -7.60
CA GLU A 54 -17.78 4.00 -8.48
C GLU A 54 -17.28 3.76 -9.91
N GLY A 55 -17.58 2.59 -10.46
CA GLY A 55 -17.10 2.18 -11.79
C GLY A 55 -15.69 1.61 -11.82
N LEU A 56 -15.01 1.47 -10.68
CA LEU A 56 -13.79 0.66 -10.57
C LEU A 56 -14.15 -0.80 -10.32
N ASP A 57 -13.40 -1.70 -10.95
CA ASP A 57 -13.49 -3.14 -10.66
C ASP A 57 -12.81 -3.46 -9.32
N GLU A 58 -13.49 -4.27 -8.52
CA GLU A 58 -12.93 -4.85 -7.29
C GLU A 58 -11.87 -5.90 -7.65
N ILE A 59 -10.80 -5.95 -6.85
CA ILE A 59 -9.64 -6.83 -7.05
C ILE A 59 -9.44 -7.79 -5.89
#